data_AF-A0A839K0C0-F1
#
_entry.id   AF-A0A839K0C0-F1
#
_cell.length_a   1.000
_cell.length_b   1.000
_cell.length_c   1.000
_cell.angle_alpha   90.00
_cell.angle_beta   90.00
_cell.angle_gamma   90.00
#
_symmetry.space_group_name_H-M   'P 1'
#
loop_
_entity.id
_entity.type
_entity.pdbx_description
1 polymer ?
#
loop_
_entity_poly.entity_id
_entity_poly.type
_entity_poly.pdbx_seq_one_letter_code
_entity_poly.pdbx_strand_id
1 'polypeptide(L)'
;MPEEESERFGYGSDEGSIRFYHGNCMFGINMENKADKRLSKEAICFHQPIIENYFCYPKLGKIKKNEYNTLTWIVGEQHFAVIINGEVRYCGVGFPYMDMDLYLQKPQTIIIGSNGQGKKYFKSIKVSQLRTTPKTNIKQGELIMSMKQSNNIISNIHQVITLHYGENYWFNGCAKYVMECLGEKEYDYSFFAGLTGDNFAQVYAYDHFRGDGATDYILSEKGNTEYIESIFEACGYASTFVTLKQLSSNLEMYLQTLIAYIDKGVSVIFNLWSKMPRNLWGWGVFVGYEDYGKTLLYMNSDKPEPQRIASIDLIPNDLMIGQEASNGWVFVGEKKKEVVLSEIYRKRIISLPKFLTIKTEGYCFGAEAFRSWATDIENGRFDNMKPEEFDDWPMYTVYVCNLATNSSCCHSFLEKAQTLNPKLKYLDEIRGLYDKMKHLWNEQDGEDLEAIGGGFNITLEALQNKVKREKIAAKLREFAGCMDQVIEILQKNNVEE
;
A
#
# COMPACT_ATOMS: atom_id res chain seq x y z
N MET A 1 -24.22 55.02 -21.56
CA MET A 1 -25.16 54.36 -22.49
C MET A 1 -24.77 54.76 -23.89
N PRO A 2 -23.87 53.98 -24.49
CA PRO A 2 -24.17 53.03 -25.58
C PRO A 2 -23.59 51.64 -25.23
N GLU A 3 -24.12 50.46 -25.55
CA GLU A 3 -25.07 49.96 -26.54
C GLU A 3 -25.73 48.70 -25.93
N GLU A 4 -27.07 48.63 -25.93
CA GLU A 4 -27.88 47.44 -25.63
C GLU A 4 -27.89 46.42 -26.80
N GLU A 5 -26.91 46.44 -27.72
CA GLU A 5 -26.91 45.61 -28.93
C GLU A 5 -26.13 44.29 -28.83
N SER A 6 -25.55 43.96 -27.68
CA SER A 6 -24.87 42.66 -27.48
C SER A 6 -25.78 41.54 -26.96
N GLU A 7 -27.02 41.84 -26.57
CA GLU A 7 -27.88 40.92 -25.78
C GLU A 7 -28.83 40.03 -26.62
N ARG A 8 -28.53 39.81 -27.90
CA ARG A 8 -29.44 39.07 -28.82
C ARG A 8 -28.92 37.72 -29.31
N PHE A 9 -28.46 36.84 -28.43
CA PHE A 9 -28.27 35.42 -28.83
C PHE A 9 -28.59 34.46 -27.68
N GLY A 10 -29.62 33.65 -27.88
CA GLY A 10 -30.09 32.63 -26.94
C GLY A 10 -29.00 31.60 -26.62
N TYR A 11 -29.01 31.13 -25.37
CA TYR A 11 -28.11 30.16 -24.71
C TYR A 11 -26.90 30.71 -23.92
N GLY A 12 -26.65 32.03 -23.87
CA GLY A 12 -25.57 32.62 -23.06
C GLY A 12 -26.07 33.46 -21.87
N SER A 13 -25.35 33.44 -20.74
CA SER A 13 -25.55 34.37 -19.63
C SER A 13 -25.13 35.81 -20.01
N ASP A 14 -25.90 36.82 -19.61
CA ASP A 14 -25.65 38.25 -19.87
C ASP A 14 -24.23 38.68 -19.47
N GLU A 15 -23.70 38.11 -18.39
CA GLU A 15 -22.33 38.32 -17.93
C GLU A 15 -21.63 36.98 -17.74
N GLY A 16 -20.94 36.51 -18.78
CA GLY A 16 -20.12 35.31 -18.67
C GLY A 16 -18.98 35.39 -17.64
N SER A 17 -18.54 34.21 -17.19
CA SER A 17 -17.41 33.96 -16.30
C SER A 17 -16.10 34.50 -16.86
N ILE A 18 -15.20 34.88 -15.95
CA ILE A 18 -13.81 35.18 -16.28
C ILE A 18 -12.97 33.98 -15.86
N ARG A 19 -12.13 33.49 -16.76
CA ARG A 19 -11.27 32.32 -16.57
C ARG A 19 -9.82 32.66 -16.86
N PHE A 20 -8.92 32.12 -16.06
CA PHE A 20 -7.48 32.19 -16.22
C PHE A 20 -6.95 30.77 -16.22
N TYR A 21 -6.00 30.49 -17.07
CA TYR A 21 -5.31 29.21 -17.12
C TYR A 21 -3.84 29.46 -16.87
N HIS A 22 -3.18 28.61 -16.08
CA HIS A 22 -1.74 28.52 -15.98
C HIS A 22 -1.36 27.07 -16.30
N GLY A 23 -0.83 26.84 -17.51
CA GLY A 23 -0.80 25.48 -18.07
C GLY A 23 -2.22 24.93 -18.21
N ASN A 24 -2.46 23.72 -17.68
CA ASN A 24 -3.78 23.08 -17.70
C ASN A 24 -4.69 23.51 -16.53
N CYS A 25 -4.14 24.18 -15.50
CA CYS A 25 -4.91 24.60 -14.33
C CYS A 25 -5.78 25.82 -14.63
N MET A 26 -7.11 25.64 -14.65
CA MET A 26 -8.10 26.73 -14.75
C MET A 26 -8.44 27.34 -13.39
N PHE A 27 -8.60 28.67 -13.35
CA PHE A 27 -9.08 29.49 -12.23
C PHE A 27 -10.17 30.43 -12.74
N GLY A 28 -11.35 30.46 -12.12
CA GLY A 28 -12.50 31.16 -12.65
C GLY A 28 -13.43 31.74 -11.60
N ILE A 29 -14.01 32.89 -11.93
CA ILE A 29 -15.06 33.55 -11.14
C ILE A 29 -16.31 33.76 -11.99
N ASN A 30 -17.44 33.99 -11.33
CA ASN A 30 -18.76 34.02 -11.94
C ASN A 30 -19.04 32.77 -12.79
N MET A 31 -18.49 31.64 -12.33
CA MET A 31 -18.61 30.33 -12.98
C MET A 31 -20.02 29.78 -12.77
N GLU A 32 -20.47 28.93 -13.69
CA GLU A 32 -21.84 28.40 -13.67
C GLU A 32 -22.92 29.50 -13.58
N ASN A 33 -22.63 30.68 -14.13
CA ASN A 33 -23.63 31.74 -14.29
C ASN A 33 -24.61 31.36 -15.42
N LYS A 34 -25.90 31.39 -15.13
CA LYS A 34 -26.98 31.04 -16.06
C LYS A 34 -27.97 32.21 -16.14
N ALA A 35 -28.63 32.36 -17.29
CA ALA A 35 -29.67 33.38 -17.48
C ALA A 35 -30.84 33.22 -16.49
N ASP A 36 -31.21 31.97 -16.18
CA ASP A 36 -32.14 31.71 -15.08
C ASP A 36 -31.42 31.86 -13.74
N LYS A 37 -31.76 32.92 -12.99
CA LYS A 37 -31.22 33.21 -11.66
C LYS A 37 -31.37 32.06 -10.67
N ARG A 38 -32.36 31.18 -10.83
CA ARG A 38 -32.57 29.99 -9.97
C ARG A 38 -31.53 28.89 -10.23
N LEU A 39 -30.96 28.87 -11.43
CA LEU A 39 -29.95 27.89 -11.86
C LEU A 39 -28.53 28.45 -11.82
N SER A 40 -28.39 29.77 -11.68
CA SER A 40 -27.10 30.43 -11.58
C SER A 40 -26.43 30.14 -10.24
N LYS A 41 -25.17 29.72 -10.28
CA LYS A 41 -24.37 29.47 -9.07
C LYS A 41 -23.43 30.62 -8.73
N GLU A 42 -23.09 31.49 -9.68
CA GLU A 42 -22.14 32.60 -9.49
C GLU A 42 -20.88 32.13 -8.72
N ALA A 43 -20.29 31.01 -9.16
CA ALA A 43 -19.31 30.26 -8.39
C ALA A 43 -17.87 30.75 -8.57
N ILE A 44 -17.02 30.45 -7.59
CA ILE A 44 -15.58 30.38 -7.77
C ILE A 44 -15.25 28.94 -8.15
N CYS A 45 -14.54 28.73 -9.25
CA CYS A 45 -14.03 27.41 -9.61
C CYS A 45 -12.53 27.47 -9.85
N PHE A 46 -11.80 26.44 -9.44
CA PHE A 46 -10.38 26.36 -9.76
C PHE A 46 -9.86 24.93 -9.72
N HIS A 47 -8.80 24.67 -10.47
CA HIS A 47 -7.96 23.50 -10.27
C HIS A 47 -6.89 23.83 -9.23
N GLN A 48 -6.59 22.88 -8.34
CA GLN A 48 -5.41 23.03 -7.50
C GLN A 48 -4.16 23.12 -8.39
N PRO A 49 -3.25 24.06 -8.12
CA PRO A 49 -1.96 24.07 -8.77
C PRO A 49 -1.30 22.70 -8.67
N ILE A 50 -0.75 22.20 -9.78
CA ILE A 50 0.06 20.97 -9.89
C ILE A 50 -0.76 19.67 -9.80
N ILE A 51 -1.68 19.55 -8.85
CA ILE A 51 -2.47 18.33 -8.63
C ILE A 51 -3.73 18.30 -9.51
N GLU A 52 -4.13 19.44 -10.08
CA GLU A 52 -5.22 19.57 -11.05
C GLU A 52 -6.61 19.10 -10.57
N ASN A 53 -6.80 18.89 -9.27
CA ASN A 53 -8.12 18.61 -8.70
C ASN A 53 -9.04 19.83 -8.84
N TYR A 54 -10.25 19.62 -9.39
CA TYR A 54 -11.23 20.68 -9.63
C TYR A 54 -12.12 20.95 -8.41
N PHE A 55 -12.22 22.23 -8.04
CA PHE A 55 -13.08 22.74 -6.97
C PHE A 55 -14.09 23.73 -7.52
N CYS A 56 -15.31 23.72 -6.97
CA CYS A 56 -16.38 24.64 -7.32
C CYS A 56 -17.13 25.05 -6.05
N TYR A 57 -17.09 26.34 -5.73
CA TYR A 57 -17.73 26.94 -4.57
C TYR A 57 -18.83 27.91 -5.02
N PRO A 58 -20.11 27.50 -4.96
CA PRO A 58 -21.24 28.34 -5.34
C PRO A 58 -21.33 29.61 -4.50
N LYS A 59 -21.88 30.68 -5.08
CA LYS A 59 -22.21 31.97 -4.47
C LYS A 59 -21.04 32.83 -4.02
N LEU A 60 -19.80 32.35 -4.13
CA LEU A 60 -18.60 33.13 -3.76
C LEU A 60 -18.04 33.96 -4.93
N GLY A 61 -18.37 33.62 -6.17
CA GLY A 61 -17.75 34.18 -7.37
C GLY A 61 -18.52 35.33 -8.03
N LYS A 62 -19.56 35.84 -7.37
CA LYS A 62 -20.41 36.92 -7.89
C LYS A 62 -19.60 38.21 -8.13
N ILE A 63 -19.89 38.86 -9.25
CA ILE A 63 -19.34 40.16 -9.66
C ILE A 63 -20.44 41.24 -9.71
N LYS A 64 -20.03 42.51 -9.78
CA LYS A 64 -20.95 43.64 -10.01
C LYS A 64 -21.25 43.79 -11.50
N LYS A 65 -22.53 43.84 -11.85
CA LYS A 65 -22.99 43.93 -13.24
C LYS A 65 -22.67 45.30 -13.84
N ASN A 66 -22.17 45.32 -15.08
CA ASN A 66 -21.85 46.53 -15.85
C ASN A 66 -20.85 47.50 -15.17
N GLU A 67 -20.03 47.00 -14.25
CA GLU A 67 -19.02 47.76 -13.54
C GLU A 67 -17.62 47.15 -13.73
N TYR A 68 -16.58 47.98 -13.55
CA TYR A 68 -15.22 47.46 -13.43
C TYR A 68 -15.06 46.71 -12.10
N ASN A 69 -14.81 45.42 -12.20
CA ASN A 69 -14.53 44.57 -11.05
C ASN A 69 -13.01 44.46 -10.83
N THR A 70 -12.59 44.46 -9.57
CA THR A 70 -11.21 44.14 -9.19
C THR A 70 -11.13 42.69 -8.77
N LEU A 71 -10.23 41.92 -9.37
CA LEU A 71 -10.01 40.51 -9.05
C LEU A 71 -8.54 40.29 -8.71
N THR A 72 -8.29 39.56 -7.63
CA THR A 72 -6.95 39.10 -7.26
C THR A 72 -7.01 37.62 -6.88
N TRP A 73 -6.21 36.83 -7.58
CA TRP A 73 -5.90 35.45 -7.18
C TRP A 73 -4.52 35.46 -6.52
N ILE A 74 -4.43 34.85 -5.35
CA ILE A 74 -3.16 34.62 -4.64
C ILE A 74 -2.95 33.12 -4.58
N VAL A 75 -1.90 32.66 -5.26
CA VAL A 75 -1.40 31.29 -5.15
C VAL A 75 -0.12 31.37 -4.35
N GLY A 76 -0.22 31.25 -3.02
CA GLY A 76 0.89 31.43 -2.09
C GLY A 76 1.30 30.14 -1.39
N GLU A 77 2.51 30.12 -0.84
CA GLU A 77 3.07 28.97 -0.12
C GLU A 77 2.30 28.60 1.17
N GLN A 78 1.49 29.52 1.70
CA GLN A 78 0.70 29.32 2.91
C GLN A 78 -0.79 29.48 2.69
N HIS A 79 -1.20 30.28 1.70
CA HIS A 79 -2.59 30.65 1.49
C HIS A 79 -2.90 30.69 0.00
N PHE A 80 -4.04 30.10 -0.35
CA PHE A 80 -4.68 30.28 -1.64
C PHE A 80 -5.90 31.18 -1.44
N ALA A 81 -5.93 32.35 -2.06
CA ALA A 81 -7.00 33.32 -1.84
C ALA A 81 -7.57 33.90 -3.12
N VAL A 82 -8.87 34.21 -3.08
CA VAL A 82 -9.61 34.89 -4.14
C VAL A 82 -10.25 36.13 -3.55
N ILE A 83 -9.86 37.29 -4.06
CA ILE A 83 -10.35 38.60 -3.62
C ILE A 83 -11.12 39.23 -4.78
N ILE A 84 -12.38 39.59 -4.55
CA ILE A 84 -13.25 40.25 -5.53
C ILE A 84 -13.71 41.57 -4.93
N ASN A 85 -13.44 42.69 -5.61
CA ASN A 85 -13.83 44.04 -5.21
C ASN A 85 -13.39 44.42 -3.77
N GLY A 86 -12.22 43.94 -3.35
CA GLY A 86 -11.65 44.18 -2.02
C GLY A 86 -12.13 43.22 -0.93
N GLU A 87 -13.05 42.30 -1.24
CA GLU A 87 -13.55 41.28 -0.30
C GLU A 87 -12.85 39.94 -0.54
N VAL A 88 -12.35 39.30 0.52
CA VAL A 88 -11.82 37.92 0.45
C VAL A 88 -13.00 36.96 0.33
N ARG A 89 -13.21 36.42 -0.86
CA ARG A 89 -14.34 35.54 -1.19
C ARG A 89 -14.01 34.07 -0.97
N TYR A 90 -12.73 33.73 -1.01
CA TYR A 90 -12.23 32.39 -0.68
C TYR A 90 -10.83 32.52 -0.11
N CYS A 91 -10.53 31.73 0.92
CA CYS A 91 -9.19 31.55 1.46
C CYS A 91 -9.07 30.09 1.92
N GLY A 92 -8.09 29.37 1.40
CA GLY A 92 -7.81 28.00 1.80
C GLY A 92 -6.33 27.80 2.15
N VAL A 93 -6.09 26.82 3.02
CA VAL A 93 -4.77 26.44 3.55
C VAL A 93 -4.64 24.92 3.49
N GLY A 94 -3.41 24.40 3.61
CA GLY A 94 -3.15 22.96 3.61
C GLY A 94 -3.40 22.27 2.26
N PHE A 95 -3.30 23.02 1.17
CA PHE A 95 -3.32 22.42 -0.16
C PHE A 95 -2.01 21.67 -0.40
N PRO A 96 -2.01 20.49 -1.05
CA PRO A 96 -0.81 19.71 -1.31
C PRO A 96 0.37 20.50 -1.92
N TYR A 97 0.10 21.44 -2.83
CA TYR A 97 1.15 22.28 -3.44
C TYR A 97 1.88 23.19 -2.44
N MET A 98 1.25 23.51 -1.31
CA MET A 98 1.82 24.39 -0.28
C MET A 98 3.02 23.76 0.40
N ASP A 99 3.08 22.41 0.45
CA ASP A 99 4.18 21.67 1.05
C ASP A 99 5.23 21.22 0.01
N MET A 100 5.01 21.53 -1.27
CA MET A 100 5.92 21.18 -2.36
C MET A 100 7.00 22.24 -2.57
N ASP A 101 8.21 21.80 -2.94
CA ASP A 101 9.24 22.71 -3.43
C ASP A 101 8.95 23.07 -4.90
N LEU A 102 8.52 24.31 -5.11
CA LEU A 102 8.12 24.82 -6.42
C LEU A 102 9.24 25.57 -7.14
N TYR A 103 10.45 25.62 -6.57
CA TYR A 103 11.58 26.37 -7.15
C TYR A 103 12.01 25.85 -8.53
N LEU A 104 11.80 24.56 -8.81
CA LEU A 104 12.14 23.92 -10.09
C LEU A 104 10.99 23.96 -11.11
N GLN A 105 9.82 24.51 -10.75
CA GLN A 105 8.69 24.60 -11.68
C GLN A 105 9.02 25.57 -12.81
N LYS A 106 8.91 25.06 -14.04
CA LYS A 106 9.04 25.92 -15.23
C LYS A 106 7.80 26.81 -15.32
N PRO A 107 7.98 28.12 -15.59
CA PRO A 107 6.85 29.01 -15.84
C PRO A 107 5.96 28.46 -16.95
N GLN A 108 4.65 28.43 -16.74
CA GLN A 108 3.67 28.01 -17.74
C GLN A 108 3.01 29.23 -18.39
N THR A 109 2.51 29.02 -19.61
CA THR A 109 1.73 30.05 -20.31
C THR A 109 0.47 30.40 -19.51
N ILE A 110 0.20 31.70 -19.38
CA ILE A 110 -1.05 32.20 -18.82
C ILE A 110 -2.02 32.51 -19.97
N ILE A 111 -3.18 31.87 -19.97
CA ILE A 111 -4.25 32.11 -20.95
C ILE A 111 -5.45 32.71 -20.24
N ILE A 112 -5.98 33.80 -20.77
CA ILE A 112 -7.18 34.45 -20.22
C ILE A 112 -8.34 34.18 -21.16
N GLY A 113 -9.41 33.61 -20.62
CA GLY A 113 -10.61 33.26 -21.33
C GLY A 113 -11.86 33.76 -20.63
N SER A 114 -12.97 33.67 -21.34
CA SER A 114 -14.31 33.96 -20.82
C SER A 114 -15.27 32.98 -21.47
N ASN A 115 -16.38 32.67 -20.79
CA ASN A 115 -17.54 32.12 -21.49
C ASN A 115 -18.56 33.25 -21.75
N GLY A 116 -19.63 32.97 -22.49
CA GLY A 116 -20.63 33.96 -22.88
C GLY A 116 -20.23 34.76 -24.13
N GLN A 117 -21.23 35.40 -24.77
CA GLN A 117 -21.05 36.08 -26.06
C GLN A 117 -20.71 37.58 -25.94
N GLY A 118 -20.79 38.15 -24.73
CA GLY A 118 -20.51 39.56 -24.49
C GLY A 118 -19.01 39.87 -24.49
N LYS A 119 -18.64 41.01 -25.07
CA LYS A 119 -17.26 41.55 -25.03
C LYS A 119 -16.81 41.75 -23.59
N LYS A 120 -15.54 41.45 -23.31
CA LYS A 120 -14.92 41.68 -22.00
C LYS A 120 -13.89 42.79 -22.11
N TYR A 121 -13.98 43.76 -21.21
CA TYR A 121 -13.08 44.91 -21.18
C TYR A 121 -12.14 44.77 -19.98
N PHE A 122 -10.84 44.78 -20.23
CA PHE A 122 -9.82 44.73 -19.20
C PHE A 122 -9.21 46.12 -19.03
N LYS A 123 -9.40 46.74 -17.87
CA LYS A 123 -8.78 48.05 -17.56
C LYS A 123 -7.27 47.92 -17.36
N SER A 124 -6.85 46.85 -16.67
CA SER A 124 -5.45 46.53 -16.43
C SER A 124 -5.33 45.06 -16.04
N ILE A 125 -4.25 44.41 -16.45
CA ILE A 125 -3.88 43.07 -16.00
C ILE A 125 -2.46 43.18 -15.42
N LYS A 126 -2.27 42.62 -14.22
CA LYS A 126 -0.96 42.54 -13.58
C LYS A 126 -0.72 41.10 -13.18
N VAL A 127 0.42 40.56 -13.58
CA VAL A 127 0.90 39.24 -13.15
C VAL A 127 2.19 39.48 -12.41
N SER A 128 2.19 39.18 -11.11
CA SER A 128 3.39 39.19 -10.28
C SER A 128 3.71 37.76 -9.89
N GLN A 129 4.88 37.28 -10.30
CA GLN A 129 5.39 36.03 -9.75
C GLN A 129 5.88 36.31 -8.33
N LEU A 130 5.27 35.67 -7.33
CA LEU A 130 5.84 35.65 -5.99
C LEU A 130 7.20 34.95 -6.10
N ARG A 131 8.25 35.62 -5.65
CA ARG A 131 9.58 35.02 -5.55
C ARG A 131 9.46 33.86 -4.56
N THR A 132 9.42 32.63 -5.06
CA THR A 132 9.45 31.45 -4.19
C THR A 132 10.75 31.49 -3.41
N THR A 133 10.62 31.44 -2.09
CA THR A 133 11.81 31.37 -1.24
C THR A 133 12.14 29.89 -1.11
N PRO A 134 13.36 29.45 -1.43
CA PRO A 134 13.74 28.07 -1.19
C PRO A 134 13.43 27.71 0.26
N LYS A 135 12.62 26.68 0.50
CA LYS A 135 12.30 26.23 1.87
C LYS A 135 13.49 25.56 2.58
N THR A 136 14.64 25.52 1.92
CA THR A 136 15.91 25.02 2.43
C THR A 136 16.76 26.16 3.01
N ASN A 137 16.78 26.28 4.34
CA ASN A 137 17.87 26.96 5.05
C ASN A 137 19.11 26.05 5.03
N ILE A 138 19.90 26.13 3.97
CA ILE A 138 21.13 25.33 3.81
C ILE A 138 22.23 25.98 4.65
N LYS A 139 22.71 25.27 5.69
CA LYS A 139 23.96 25.63 6.37
C LYS A 139 25.11 25.38 5.40
N GLN A 140 25.98 26.38 5.26
CA GLN A 140 27.13 26.38 4.37
C GLN A 140 28.04 25.17 4.66
N GLY A 141 28.01 24.16 3.78
CA GLY A 141 28.75 22.90 3.92
C GLY A 141 28.14 21.71 3.17
N GLU A 142 26.83 21.70 2.95
CA GLU A 142 26.14 20.67 2.17
C GLU A 142 25.74 21.20 0.79
N LEU A 143 26.69 21.20 -0.14
CA LEU A 143 26.46 21.52 -1.54
C LEU A 143 26.44 20.22 -2.34
N ILE A 144 25.43 19.36 -2.10
CA ILE A 144 25.03 18.37 -3.11
C ILE A 144 23.89 19.01 -3.90
N MET A 145 24.27 19.68 -4.98
CA MET A 145 23.36 20.02 -6.06
C MET A 145 22.69 18.72 -6.54
N SER A 146 21.40 18.49 -6.25
CA SER A 146 20.64 17.45 -6.95
C SER A 146 20.36 17.93 -8.37
N MET A 147 21.38 17.89 -9.22
CA MET A 147 21.13 17.62 -10.63
C MET A 147 20.29 16.34 -10.67
N LYS A 148 19.14 16.33 -11.37
CA LYS A 148 18.33 15.12 -11.57
C LYS A 148 19.29 13.98 -11.91
N GLN A 149 19.48 13.06 -10.98
CA GLN A 149 20.44 11.99 -11.17
C GLN A 149 19.84 11.07 -12.22
N SER A 150 20.58 10.79 -13.28
CA SER A 150 20.12 9.83 -14.30
C SER A 150 20.02 8.43 -13.70
N ASN A 151 20.84 8.12 -12.70
CA ASN A 151 20.88 6.85 -12.02
C ASN A 151 21.10 7.09 -10.53
N ASN A 152 20.45 6.31 -9.67
CA ASN A 152 20.69 6.32 -8.25
C ASN A 152 20.42 4.94 -7.64
N ILE A 153 21.08 4.63 -6.53
CA ILE A 153 20.87 3.44 -5.73
C ILE A 153 21.05 3.80 -4.26
N ILE A 154 20.16 3.32 -3.39
CA ILE A 154 20.28 3.52 -1.96
C ILE A 154 21.52 2.82 -1.40
N SER A 155 22.04 3.29 -0.28
CA SER A 155 23.28 2.74 0.29
C SER A 155 23.11 1.40 1.02
N ASN A 156 21.90 1.07 1.48
CA ASN A 156 21.64 -0.10 2.32
C ASN A 156 21.36 -1.37 1.49
N ILE A 157 22.26 -1.79 0.61
CA ILE A 157 22.04 -2.97 -0.25
C ILE A 157 22.40 -4.25 0.49
N HIS A 158 21.40 -5.08 0.74
CA HIS A 158 21.52 -6.43 1.27
C HIS A 158 20.28 -7.26 0.92
N GLN A 159 20.33 -8.57 1.20
CA GLN A 159 19.22 -9.50 0.98
C GLN A 159 17.95 -9.04 1.74
N VAL A 160 16.78 -9.23 1.13
CA VAL A 160 15.49 -8.87 1.75
C VAL A 160 15.10 -9.88 2.82
N ILE A 161 15.39 -11.15 2.54
CA ILE A 161 15.15 -12.28 3.45
C ILE A 161 16.34 -13.23 3.42
N THR A 162 16.47 -14.03 4.47
CA THR A 162 17.41 -15.13 4.62
C THR A 162 16.64 -16.43 4.78
N LEU A 163 16.40 -17.17 3.69
CA LEU A 163 15.55 -18.37 3.68
C LEU A 163 15.97 -19.41 4.74
N HIS A 164 17.27 -19.60 4.95
CA HIS A 164 17.80 -20.54 5.94
C HIS A 164 17.52 -20.16 7.40
N TYR A 165 17.04 -18.93 7.67
CA TYR A 165 16.65 -18.47 9.00
C TYR A 165 15.13 -18.55 9.22
N GLY A 166 14.38 -19.17 8.28
CA GLY A 166 12.92 -19.25 8.36
C GLY A 166 12.22 -17.94 7.96
N GLU A 167 12.92 -17.05 7.25
CA GLU A 167 12.33 -15.81 6.74
C GLU A 167 11.50 -16.05 5.47
N ASN A 168 10.41 -16.81 5.59
CA ASN A 168 9.60 -17.28 4.44
C ASN A 168 8.52 -16.30 3.97
N TYR A 169 8.22 -15.24 4.73
CA TYR A 169 7.15 -14.28 4.43
C TYR A 169 7.74 -12.98 3.87
N TRP A 170 7.72 -12.85 2.55
CA TRP A 170 8.54 -11.84 1.86
C TRP A 170 8.11 -10.40 2.14
N PHE A 171 6.80 -10.15 2.36
CA PHE A 171 6.32 -8.84 2.79
C PHE A 171 7.01 -8.38 4.07
N ASN A 172 7.20 -9.27 5.05
CA ASN A 172 7.80 -8.94 6.34
C ASN A 172 9.27 -8.54 6.19
N GLY A 173 10.00 -9.21 5.29
CA GLY A 173 11.36 -8.80 4.90
C GLY A 173 11.37 -7.43 4.21
N CYS A 174 10.42 -7.17 3.31
CA CYS A 174 10.30 -5.88 2.63
C CYS A 174 9.98 -4.74 3.62
N ALA A 175 9.06 -4.98 4.56
CA ALA A 175 8.68 -4.00 5.58
C ALA A 175 9.87 -3.68 6.49
N LYS A 176 10.58 -4.70 6.99
CA LYS A 176 11.86 -4.53 7.71
C LYS A 176 12.83 -3.66 6.93
N TYR A 177 13.07 -4.01 5.67
CA TYR A 177 14.04 -3.34 4.82
C TYR A 177 13.73 -1.83 4.67
N VAL A 178 12.45 -1.47 4.50
CA VAL A 178 12.02 -0.07 4.44
C VAL A 178 12.23 0.63 5.78
N MET A 179 11.89 -0.01 6.90
CA MET A 179 12.10 0.56 8.23
C MET A 179 13.57 0.77 8.56
N GLU A 180 14.46 -0.12 8.10
CA GLU A 180 15.92 0.05 8.20
C GLU A 180 16.40 1.29 7.42
N CYS A 181 15.87 1.52 6.21
CA CYS A 181 16.14 2.74 5.45
C CYS A 181 15.69 4.02 6.18
N LEU A 182 14.63 3.92 6.97
CA LEU A 182 14.10 5.00 7.81
C LEU A 182 14.82 5.13 9.17
N GLY A 183 15.81 4.28 9.44
CA GLY A 183 16.60 4.29 10.67
C GLY A 183 15.98 3.55 11.86
N GLU A 184 14.90 2.79 11.64
CA GLU A 184 14.13 2.11 12.68
C GLU A 184 14.59 0.66 12.87
N LYS A 185 15.57 0.43 13.75
CA LYS A 185 16.20 -0.88 13.95
C LYS A 185 15.38 -1.89 14.75
N GLU A 186 14.40 -1.43 15.53
CA GLU A 186 13.56 -2.32 16.35
C GLU A 186 12.48 -3.05 15.53
N TYR A 187 12.22 -2.62 14.28
CA TYR A 187 11.23 -3.23 13.39
C TYR A 187 11.90 -4.24 12.46
N ASP A 188 12.39 -5.33 13.05
CA ASP A 188 13.01 -6.43 12.32
C ASP A 188 12.00 -7.38 11.64
N TYR A 189 12.50 -8.45 11.02
CA TYR A 189 11.66 -9.43 10.34
C TYR A 189 10.70 -10.13 11.31
N SER A 190 11.19 -10.53 12.49
CA SER A 190 10.38 -11.22 13.49
C SER A 190 9.28 -10.31 14.04
N PHE A 191 9.57 -9.03 14.21
CA PHE A 191 8.58 -8.01 14.54
C PHE A 191 7.44 -7.99 13.51
N PHE A 192 7.76 -7.84 12.21
CA PHE A 192 6.73 -7.77 11.18
C PHE A 192 5.97 -9.09 11.03
N ALA A 193 6.67 -10.23 11.00
CA ALA A 193 6.03 -11.53 10.86
C ALA A 193 5.06 -11.87 12.02
N GLY A 194 5.34 -11.38 13.24
CA GLY A 194 4.38 -11.46 14.33
C GLY A 194 3.29 -10.39 14.27
N LEU A 195 3.59 -9.16 13.83
CA LEU A 195 2.63 -8.06 13.70
C LEU A 195 1.56 -8.34 12.64
N THR A 196 1.95 -8.85 11.48
CA THR A 196 1.01 -9.31 10.45
C THR A 196 0.26 -10.55 10.90
N GLY A 197 0.90 -11.37 11.73
CA GLY A 197 0.36 -12.64 12.19
C GLY A 197 0.70 -13.81 11.27
N ASP A 198 1.56 -13.59 10.27
CA ASP A 198 2.02 -14.64 9.37
C ASP A 198 2.68 -15.78 10.15
N ASN A 199 3.52 -15.47 11.15
CA ASN A 199 4.19 -16.45 12.01
C ASN A 199 3.24 -17.23 12.94
N PHE A 200 1.95 -16.88 13.00
CA PHE A 200 1.00 -17.52 13.92
C PHE A 200 -0.09 -18.30 13.20
N ALA A 201 -0.59 -17.78 12.08
CA ALA A 201 -1.75 -18.33 11.40
C ALA A 201 -1.35 -19.39 10.37
N GLN A 202 -1.80 -20.63 10.58
CA GLN A 202 -2.00 -21.54 9.45
C GLN A 202 -3.08 -20.95 8.54
N VAL A 203 -2.91 -21.10 7.23
CA VAL A 203 -3.87 -20.62 6.23
C VAL A 203 -4.38 -21.78 5.38
N TYR A 204 -5.59 -21.65 4.87
CA TYR A 204 -6.16 -22.58 3.90
C TYR A 204 -7.14 -21.88 2.97
N ALA A 205 -6.98 -22.05 1.66
CA ALA A 205 -7.89 -21.51 0.65
C ALA A 205 -8.87 -22.57 0.16
N TYR A 206 -10.14 -22.18 0.02
CA TYR A 206 -11.22 -23.03 -0.48
C TYR A 206 -11.34 -23.00 -2.01
N ASP A 207 -10.82 -21.97 -2.66
CA ASP A 207 -11.17 -21.64 -4.04
C ASP A 207 -9.97 -21.52 -4.99
N HIS A 208 -8.92 -20.79 -4.62
CA HIS A 208 -7.73 -20.61 -5.43
C HIS A 208 -6.50 -20.30 -4.57
N PHE A 209 -5.30 -20.43 -5.15
CA PHE A 209 -4.07 -20.03 -4.48
C PHE A 209 -4.02 -18.52 -4.29
N ARG A 210 -3.82 -18.09 -3.03
CA ARG A 210 -3.89 -16.68 -2.62
C ARG A 210 -2.55 -16.09 -2.22
N GLY A 211 -1.47 -16.87 -2.24
CA GLY A 211 -0.13 -16.47 -1.80
C GLY A 211 0.38 -17.33 -0.65
N ASP A 212 1.48 -16.88 -0.04
CA ASP A 212 2.28 -17.70 0.87
C ASP A 212 1.92 -17.46 2.34
N GLY A 213 1.30 -16.34 2.71
CA GLY A 213 1.00 -16.00 4.10
C GLY A 213 -0.39 -15.46 4.37
N ALA A 214 -0.70 -15.23 5.64
CA ALA A 214 -1.95 -14.59 6.06
C ALA A 214 -2.08 -13.18 5.46
N THR A 215 -0.95 -12.47 5.30
CA THR A 215 -0.87 -11.18 4.61
C THR A 215 -1.41 -11.25 3.18
N ASP A 216 -1.00 -12.24 2.40
CA ASP A 216 -1.45 -12.39 1.00
C ASP A 216 -2.93 -12.75 0.94
N TYR A 217 -3.39 -13.61 1.85
CA TYR A 217 -4.79 -14.01 1.95
C TYR A 217 -5.72 -12.84 2.26
N ILE A 218 -5.36 -11.99 3.22
CA ILE A 218 -6.14 -10.79 3.56
C ILE A 218 -6.17 -9.82 2.38
N LEU A 219 -5.02 -9.62 1.74
CA LEU A 219 -4.85 -8.66 0.64
C LEU A 219 -5.51 -9.13 -0.66
N SER A 220 -5.67 -10.44 -0.87
CA SER A 220 -6.37 -11.03 -2.03
C SER A 220 -7.86 -10.66 -2.12
N GLU A 221 -8.44 -10.18 -1.02
CA GLU A 221 -9.82 -9.69 -0.99
C GLU A 221 -9.94 -8.25 -1.47
N LYS A 222 -10.98 -7.98 -2.25
CA LYS A 222 -11.19 -6.68 -2.86
C LYS A 222 -11.42 -5.60 -1.80
N GLY A 223 -10.60 -4.54 -1.85
CA GLY A 223 -10.72 -3.38 -0.96
C GLY A 223 -9.93 -3.48 0.34
N ASN A 224 -9.12 -4.52 0.53
CA ASN A 224 -8.34 -4.73 1.75
C ASN A 224 -6.91 -4.15 1.69
N THR A 225 -6.63 -3.21 0.80
CA THR A 225 -5.30 -2.56 0.73
C THR A 225 -4.96 -1.78 1.99
N GLU A 226 -5.98 -1.28 2.71
CA GLU A 226 -5.85 -0.62 4.02
C GLU A 226 -5.18 -1.52 5.06
N TYR A 227 -5.23 -2.85 4.90
CA TYR A 227 -4.53 -3.78 5.77
C TYR A 227 -3.01 -3.51 5.78
N ILE A 228 -2.41 -3.35 4.59
CA ILE A 228 -0.98 -3.07 4.47
C ILE A 228 -0.64 -1.70 5.09
N GLU A 229 -1.51 -0.71 4.90
CA GLU A 229 -1.30 0.62 5.46
C GLU A 229 -1.38 0.62 6.99
N SER A 230 -2.29 -0.19 7.55
CA SER A 230 -2.46 -0.32 9.00
C SER A 230 -1.23 -0.90 9.71
N ILE A 231 -0.41 -1.69 9.00
CA ILE A 231 0.84 -2.27 9.53
C ILE A 231 1.87 -1.16 9.79
N PHE A 232 2.05 -0.24 8.84
CA PHE A 232 2.93 0.91 9.02
C PHE A 232 2.33 1.96 9.97
N GLU A 233 1.00 2.12 9.97
CA GLU A 233 0.31 2.97 10.95
C GLU A 233 0.54 2.49 12.40
N ALA A 234 0.55 1.16 12.62
CA ALA A 234 0.88 0.57 13.92
C ALA A 234 2.30 0.95 14.39
N CYS A 235 3.22 1.14 13.44
CA CYS A 235 4.59 1.63 13.69
C CYS A 235 4.68 3.16 13.80
N GLY A 236 3.56 3.87 13.59
CA GLY A 236 3.48 5.34 13.67
C GLY A 236 3.74 6.06 12.35
N TYR A 237 3.79 5.35 11.22
CA TYR A 237 4.12 5.90 9.91
C TYR A 237 2.87 6.06 9.04
N ALA A 238 2.87 7.09 8.19
CA ALA A 238 1.94 7.14 7.07
C ALA A 238 2.41 6.19 5.97
N SER A 239 1.49 5.62 5.23
CA SER A 239 1.81 4.82 4.05
C SER A 239 0.69 4.92 3.02
N THR A 240 1.01 4.57 1.78
CA THR A 240 0.03 4.49 0.70
C THR A 240 0.27 3.23 -0.10
N PHE A 241 -0.77 2.38 -0.20
CA PHE A 241 -0.80 1.25 -1.11
C PHE A 241 -1.41 1.69 -2.46
N VAL A 242 -0.61 1.63 -3.51
CA VAL A 242 -1.00 1.96 -4.88
C VAL A 242 -1.23 0.67 -5.64
N THR A 243 -2.49 0.35 -5.91
CA THR A 243 -2.88 -0.84 -6.69
C THR A 243 -2.32 -0.81 -8.11
N LEU A 244 -2.18 -1.99 -8.73
CA LEU A 244 -1.83 -2.10 -10.14
C LEU A 244 -2.77 -1.29 -11.05
N LYS A 245 -4.06 -1.24 -10.75
CA LYS A 245 -5.02 -0.42 -11.50
C LYS A 245 -4.67 1.07 -11.47
N GLN A 246 -4.28 1.58 -10.29
CA GLN A 246 -3.84 2.96 -10.13
C GLN A 246 -2.50 3.20 -10.84
N LEU A 247 -1.54 2.27 -10.69
CA LEU A 247 -0.24 2.32 -11.38
C LEU A 247 -0.42 2.39 -12.90
N SER A 248 -1.24 1.51 -13.48
CA SER A 248 -1.49 1.49 -14.92
C SER A 248 -2.19 2.74 -15.44
N SER A 249 -2.95 3.43 -14.59
CA SER A 249 -3.62 4.68 -14.96
C SER A 249 -2.68 5.89 -14.98
N ASN A 250 -1.57 5.85 -14.23
CA ASN A 250 -0.65 6.98 -14.11
C ASN A 250 0.80 6.55 -13.76
N LEU A 251 1.38 5.67 -14.58
CA LEU A 251 2.69 5.07 -14.32
C LEU A 251 3.80 6.12 -14.19
N GLU A 252 3.79 7.14 -15.04
CA GLU A 252 4.82 8.18 -15.04
C GLU A 252 4.89 8.93 -13.70
N MET A 253 3.73 9.31 -13.13
CA MET A 253 3.67 9.96 -11.83
C MET A 253 4.22 9.07 -10.71
N TYR A 254 3.86 7.78 -10.68
CA TYR A 254 4.35 6.86 -9.66
C TYR A 254 5.83 6.53 -9.82
N LEU A 255 6.35 6.48 -11.05
CA LEU A 255 7.80 6.37 -11.30
C LEU A 255 8.56 7.59 -10.79
N GLN A 256 8.05 8.82 -11.02
CA GLN A 256 8.67 10.02 -10.45
C GLN A 256 8.60 10.01 -8.91
N THR A 257 7.52 9.48 -8.34
CA THR A 257 7.38 9.33 -6.88
C THR A 257 8.39 8.32 -6.34
N LEU A 258 8.56 7.17 -6.98
CA LEU A 258 9.57 6.17 -6.62
C LEU A 258 10.98 6.76 -6.67
N ILE A 259 11.33 7.47 -7.74
CA ILE A 259 12.63 8.15 -7.87
C ILE A 259 12.85 9.09 -6.67
N ALA A 260 11.84 9.89 -6.29
CA ALA A 260 11.95 10.80 -5.16
C ALA A 260 12.14 10.10 -3.80
N TYR A 261 11.64 8.86 -3.64
CA TYR A 261 11.87 8.04 -2.45
C TYR A 261 13.31 7.50 -2.43
N ILE A 262 13.77 6.95 -3.56
CA ILE A 262 15.15 6.45 -3.71
C ILE A 262 16.17 7.57 -3.50
N ASP A 263 15.91 8.78 -4.03
CA ASP A 263 16.77 9.95 -3.85
C ASP A 263 16.88 10.41 -2.39
N LYS A 264 15.88 10.06 -1.56
CA LYS A 264 15.91 10.27 -0.10
C LYS A 264 16.51 9.10 0.66
N GLY A 265 16.98 8.07 -0.04
CA GLY A 265 17.52 6.85 0.56
C GLY A 265 16.46 5.87 1.07
N VAL A 266 15.19 6.00 0.67
CA VAL A 266 14.08 5.15 1.11
C VAL A 266 13.63 4.22 -0.02
N SER A 267 13.59 2.92 0.24
CA SER A 267 13.09 1.94 -0.73
C SER A 267 11.56 1.96 -0.86
N VAL A 268 11.05 1.43 -1.98
CA VAL A 268 9.62 1.30 -2.25
C VAL A 268 9.27 -0.18 -2.37
N ILE A 269 8.27 -0.67 -1.64
CA ILE A 269 7.84 -2.06 -1.71
C ILE A 269 7.01 -2.27 -2.97
N PHE A 270 7.15 -3.41 -3.62
CA PHE A 270 6.23 -3.88 -4.64
C PHE A 270 5.72 -5.29 -4.32
N ASN A 271 4.50 -5.57 -4.77
CA ASN A 271 3.96 -6.91 -4.91
C ASN A 271 3.52 -7.10 -6.36
N LEU A 272 4.25 -7.90 -7.13
CA LEU A 272 3.99 -8.10 -8.55
C LEU A 272 4.05 -9.58 -8.91
N TRP A 273 3.03 -10.05 -9.62
CA TRP A 273 3.08 -11.26 -10.43
C TRP A 273 3.00 -10.82 -11.89
N SER A 274 4.11 -10.89 -12.64
CA SER A 274 4.11 -10.49 -14.06
C SER A 274 5.04 -11.35 -14.92
N LYS A 275 5.10 -11.05 -16.23
CA LYS A 275 6.09 -11.57 -17.21
C LYS A 275 7.52 -11.05 -16.94
N MET A 276 7.90 -10.95 -15.67
CA MET A 276 9.29 -10.80 -15.27
C MET A 276 10.11 -11.98 -15.81
N PRO A 277 11.43 -11.83 -16.03
CA PRO A 277 12.28 -12.97 -16.34
C PRO A 277 11.97 -14.07 -15.33
N ARG A 278 11.63 -15.26 -15.85
CA ARG A 278 10.99 -16.38 -15.15
C ARG A 278 11.41 -16.44 -13.66
N ASN A 279 10.42 -16.47 -12.76
CA ASN A 279 10.55 -16.71 -11.30
C ASN A 279 10.65 -15.47 -10.38
N LEU A 280 10.01 -14.36 -10.71
CA LEU A 280 9.83 -13.24 -9.78
C LEU A 280 8.34 -13.09 -9.46
N TRP A 281 7.91 -13.84 -8.46
CA TRP A 281 6.56 -13.79 -7.93
C TRP A 281 6.60 -13.20 -6.53
N GLY A 282 5.72 -12.24 -6.24
CA GLY A 282 5.47 -11.77 -4.89
C GLY A 282 6.20 -10.49 -4.53
N TRP A 283 6.57 -10.38 -3.26
CA TRP A 283 7.04 -9.14 -2.66
C TRP A 283 8.52 -8.86 -2.93
N GLY A 284 8.86 -7.59 -3.08
CA GLY A 284 10.24 -7.11 -3.14
C GLY A 284 10.33 -5.61 -2.88
N VAL A 285 11.53 -5.08 -2.98
CA VAL A 285 11.79 -3.64 -2.82
C VAL A 285 12.54 -3.08 -4.01
N PHE A 286 12.11 -1.92 -4.50
CA PHE A 286 12.92 -1.09 -5.38
C PHE A 286 13.98 -0.37 -4.54
N VAL A 287 15.22 -0.46 -4.98
CA VAL A 287 16.40 0.07 -4.29
C VAL A 287 17.17 1.07 -5.13
N GLY A 288 16.81 1.23 -6.40
CA GLY A 288 17.49 2.13 -7.30
C GLY A 288 16.78 2.28 -8.63
N TYR A 289 17.35 3.12 -9.49
CA TYR A 289 16.90 3.32 -10.85
C TYR A 289 18.07 3.71 -11.76
N GLU A 290 17.89 3.44 -13.04
CA GLU A 290 18.79 3.84 -14.12
C GLU A 290 17.99 4.58 -15.20
N ASP A 291 18.68 5.41 -15.99
CA ASP A 291 18.13 6.17 -17.11
C ASP A 291 16.83 6.94 -16.80
N TYR A 292 16.82 7.68 -15.68
CA TYR A 292 15.68 8.47 -15.19
C TYR A 292 14.42 7.63 -14.92
N GLY A 293 14.59 6.38 -14.48
CA GLY A 293 13.49 5.46 -14.15
C GLY A 293 12.99 4.62 -15.32
N LYS A 294 13.72 4.61 -16.46
CA LYS A 294 13.45 3.65 -17.53
C LYS A 294 13.78 2.23 -17.12
N THR A 295 14.78 2.06 -16.25
CA THR A 295 15.14 0.80 -15.63
C THR A 295 15.09 0.97 -14.13
N LEU A 296 14.44 0.04 -13.43
CA LEU A 296 14.41 0.00 -11.97
C LEU A 296 15.35 -1.10 -11.47
N LEU A 297 15.99 -0.81 -10.34
CA LEU A 297 16.80 -1.76 -9.60
C LEU A 297 15.99 -2.28 -8.42
N TYR A 298 15.92 -3.59 -8.24
CA TYR A 298 15.13 -4.19 -7.17
C TYR A 298 15.85 -5.35 -6.48
N MET A 299 15.50 -5.55 -5.22
CA MET A 299 15.85 -6.72 -4.42
C MET A 299 14.61 -7.57 -4.21
N ASN A 300 14.77 -8.88 -4.28
CA ASN A 300 13.73 -9.87 -4.03
C ASN A 300 14.41 -11.15 -3.49
N SER A 301 13.75 -11.83 -2.55
CA SER A 301 14.24 -13.06 -1.92
C SER A 301 15.61 -12.85 -1.25
N ASP A 302 16.43 -13.90 -1.29
CA ASP A 302 17.78 -14.05 -0.78
C ASP A 302 18.87 -13.66 -1.80
N LYS A 303 18.53 -12.91 -2.84
CA LYS A 303 19.52 -12.50 -3.85
C LYS A 303 20.44 -11.40 -3.26
N PRO A 304 21.77 -11.54 -3.39
CA PRO A 304 22.71 -10.59 -2.78
C PRO A 304 22.84 -9.27 -3.53
N GLU A 305 22.48 -9.25 -4.82
CA GLU A 305 22.70 -8.11 -5.71
C GLU A 305 21.40 -7.63 -6.37
N PRO A 306 21.23 -6.31 -6.60
CA PRO A 306 20.07 -5.77 -7.27
C PRO A 306 19.90 -6.29 -8.69
N GLN A 307 18.68 -6.69 -9.00
CA GLN A 307 18.27 -7.06 -10.34
C GLN A 307 17.68 -5.86 -11.09
N ARG A 308 17.59 -5.97 -12.42
CA ARG A 308 17.13 -4.90 -13.32
C ARG A 308 15.85 -5.29 -14.02
N ILE A 309 14.95 -4.33 -14.15
CA ILE A 309 13.70 -4.45 -14.90
C ILE A 309 13.42 -3.14 -15.64
N ALA A 310 12.99 -3.21 -16.90
CA ALA A 310 12.48 -2.02 -17.58
C ALA A 310 11.13 -1.63 -16.98
N SER A 311 10.89 -0.34 -16.76
CA SER A 311 9.67 0.13 -16.10
C SER A 311 8.39 -0.15 -16.90
N ILE A 312 8.52 -0.29 -18.22
CA ILE A 312 7.41 -0.70 -19.09
C ILE A 312 6.96 -2.15 -18.85
N ASP A 313 7.84 -3.00 -18.33
CA ASP A 313 7.57 -4.42 -18.09
C ASP A 313 6.92 -4.67 -16.70
N LEU A 314 6.79 -3.62 -15.87
CA LEU A 314 6.19 -3.72 -14.52
C LEU A 314 4.70 -4.05 -14.56
N ILE A 315 4.00 -3.62 -15.61
CA ILE A 315 2.56 -3.82 -15.74
C ILE A 315 2.32 -5.12 -16.52
N PRO A 316 1.73 -6.16 -15.90
CA PRO A 316 1.38 -7.38 -16.61
C PRO A 316 0.31 -7.10 -17.68
N ASN A 317 0.37 -7.84 -18.78
CA ASN A 317 -0.67 -7.76 -19.83
C ASN A 317 -2.00 -8.37 -19.36
N ASP A 318 -1.94 -9.41 -18.53
CA ASP A 318 -3.09 -10.13 -17.99
C ASP A 318 -2.89 -10.32 -16.48
N LEU A 319 -3.94 -10.11 -15.69
CA LEU A 319 -3.95 -10.34 -14.24
C LEU A 319 -4.67 -11.65 -13.93
N MET A 320 -4.19 -12.42 -12.96
CA MET A 320 -4.97 -13.54 -12.44
C MET A 320 -6.12 -13.04 -11.58
N ILE A 321 -7.16 -13.86 -11.44
CA ILE A 321 -8.29 -13.59 -10.55
C ILE A 321 -7.74 -13.33 -9.13
N GLY A 322 -8.21 -12.25 -8.48
CA GLY A 322 -7.76 -11.82 -7.15
C GLY A 322 -6.57 -10.84 -7.16
N GLN A 323 -5.68 -10.91 -8.17
CA GLN A 323 -4.48 -10.07 -8.22
C GLN A 323 -4.73 -8.60 -8.52
N GLU A 324 -5.85 -8.30 -9.18
CA GLU A 324 -6.24 -6.91 -9.46
C GLU A 324 -6.40 -6.08 -8.18
N ALA A 325 -6.70 -6.75 -7.06
CA ALA A 325 -6.86 -6.14 -5.75
C ALA A 325 -5.58 -6.18 -4.90
N SER A 326 -4.72 -7.19 -5.08
CA SER A 326 -3.60 -7.46 -4.17
C SER A 326 -2.21 -7.05 -4.64
N ASN A 327 -2.04 -6.75 -5.93
CA ASN A 327 -0.76 -6.32 -6.48
C ASN A 327 -0.67 -4.80 -6.55
N GLY A 328 0.52 -4.26 -6.30
CA GLY A 328 0.73 -2.82 -6.21
C GLY A 328 2.08 -2.44 -5.60
N TRP A 329 2.26 -1.14 -5.36
CA TRP A 329 3.42 -0.59 -4.68
C TRP A 329 3.03 0.03 -3.35
N VAL A 330 3.93 -0.02 -2.37
CA VAL A 330 3.74 0.59 -1.06
C VAL A 330 4.79 1.67 -0.85
N PHE A 331 4.30 2.88 -0.63
CA PHE A 331 5.12 4.04 -0.28
C PHE A 331 4.97 4.31 1.22
N VAL A 332 6.05 4.18 1.99
CA VAL A 332 6.06 4.46 3.44
C VAL A 332 6.57 5.88 3.65
N GLY A 333 5.66 6.77 4.03
CA GLY A 333 5.91 8.20 4.16
C GLY A 333 6.51 8.59 5.52
N GLU A 334 6.15 9.79 5.98
CA GLU A 334 6.70 10.36 7.19
C GLU A 334 6.16 9.70 8.47
N LYS A 335 6.99 9.70 9.51
CA LYS A 335 6.58 9.37 10.87
C LYS A 335 5.55 10.39 11.37
N LYS A 336 4.37 9.92 11.76
CA LYS A 336 3.25 10.75 12.23
C LYS A 336 3.16 10.79 13.75
N LYS A 337 3.61 9.73 14.43
CA LYS A 337 3.61 9.65 15.89
C LYS A 337 4.70 8.69 16.37
N GLU A 338 5.19 8.95 17.57
CA GLU A 338 5.97 7.96 18.31
C GLU A 338 5.04 6.90 18.89
N VAL A 339 5.42 5.63 18.79
CA VAL A 339 4.66 4.50 19.31
C VAL A 339 5.54 3.69 20.26
N VAL A 340 4.97 3.31 21.40
CA VAL A 340 5.67 2.48 22.38
C VAL A 340 5.66 1.04 21.91
N LEU A 341 6.84 0.45 21.71
CA LEU A 341 6.99 -0.91 21.18
C LEU A 341 6.21 -1.96 22.00
N SER A 342 6.25 -1.88 23.33
CA SER A 342 5.51 -2.80 24.21
C SER A 342 4.01 -2.84 23.92
N GLU A 343 3.42 -1.70 23.57
CA GLU A 343 2.00 -1.59 23.23
C GLU A 343 1.66 -2.23 21.89
N ILE A 344 2.57 -2.18 20.91
CA ILE A 344 2.37 -2.83 19.61
C ILE A 344 2.30 -4.35 19.81
N TYR A 345 3.29 -4.92 20.51
CA TYR A 345 3.33 -6.35 20.82
C TYR A 345 2.09 -6.76 21.62
N ARG A 346 1.74 -6.03 22.69
CA ARG A 346 0.59 -6.35 23.53
C ARG A 346 -0.73 -6.33 22.73
N LYS A 347 -0.96 -5.29 21.92
CA LYS A 347 -2.16 -5.20 21.07
C LYS A 347 -2.26 -6.35 20.07
N ARG A 348 -1.13 -6.76 19.48
CA ARG A 348 -1.09 -7.90 18.56
C ARG A 348 -1.44 -9.20 19.28
N ILE A 349 -0.86 -9.47 20.45
CA ILE A 349 -1.19 -10.67 21.25
C ILE A 349 -2.67 -10.69 21.59
N ILE A 350 -3.23 -9.57 22.06
CA ILE A 350 -4.66 -9.46 22.38
C ILE A 350 -5.54 -9.70 21.15
N SER A 351 -5.12 -9.27 19.96
CA SER A 351 -5.91 -9.46 18.73
C SER A 351 -5.75 -10.84 18.09
N LEU A 352 -4.77 -11.65 18.50
CA LEU A 352 -4.49 -12.96 17.89
C LEU A 352 -5.69 -13.91 17.87
N PRO A 353 -6.50 -14.09 18.94
CA PRO A 353 -7.65 -14.98 18.88
C PRO A 353 -8.58 -14.69 17.72
N LYS A 354 -8.96 -13.42 17.55
CA LYS A 354 -9.86 -13.00 16.47
C LYS A 354 -9.23 -13.30 15.10
N PHE A 355 -7.93 -13.04 14.96
CA PHE A 355 -7.18 -13.28 13.74
C PHE A 355 -7.07 -14.78 13.40
N LEU A 356 -6.73 -15.61 14.38
CA LEU A 356 -6.61 -17.08 14.21
C LEU A 356 -7.95 -17.77 13.98
N THR A 357 -9.07 -17.07 14.18
CA THR A 357 -10.43 -17.57 13.90
C THR A 357 -11.05 -16.99 12.63
N ILE A 358 -10.30 -16.26 11.80
CA ILE A 358 -10.82 -15.73 10.54
C ILE A 358 -11.30 -16.87 9.65
N LYS A 359 -12.54 -16.77 9.19
CA LYS A 359 -13.16 -17.63 8.19
C LYS A 359 -14.02 -16.79 7.26
N THR A 360 -13.75 -16.88 5.97
CA THR A 360 -14.47 -16.22 4.89
C THR A 360 -15.06 -17.28 3.95
N GLU A 361 -15.74 -16.85 2.89
CA GLU A 361 -16.16 -17.76 1.82
C GLU A 361 -14.96 -18.33 1.05
N GLY A 362 -13.86 -17.60 0.97
CA GLY A 362 -12.69 -17.97 0.17
C GLY A 362 -11.57 -18.66 0.94
N TYR A 363 -11.43 -18.41 2.25
CA TYR A 363 -10.34 -18.97 3.04
C TYR A 363 -10.63 -19.00 4.55
N CYS A 364 -9.76 -19.68 5.30
CA CYS A 364 -9.79 -19.70 6.76
C CYS A 364 -8.39 -19.74 7.35
N PHE A 365 -8.27 -19.34 8.62
CA PHE A 365 -7.03 -19.34 9.39
C PHE A 365 -7.08 -20.27 10.61
N GLY A 366 -5.91 -20.51 11.21
CA GLY A 366 -5.73 -21.19 12.49
C GLY A 366 -6.19 -22.64 12.47
N ALA A 367 -6.92 -23.06 13.50
CA ALA A 367 -7.33 -24.46 13.66
C ALA A 367 -8.26 -24.92 12.53
N GLU A 368 -9.12 -24.02 12.03
CA GLU A 368 -10.01 -24.32 10.92
C GLU A 368 -9.27 -24.56 9.61
N ALA A 369 -8.13 -23.89 9.40
CA ALA A 369 -7.27 -24.12 8.23
C ALA A 369 -6.75 -25.56 8.20
N PHE A 370 -6.23 -26.07 9.32
CA PHE A 370 -5.79 -27.46 9.42
C PHE A 370 -6.93 -28.46 9.19
N ARG A 371 -8.12 -28.21 9.77
CA ARG A 371 -9.28 -29.09 9.58
C ARG A 371 -9.80 -29.08 8.15
N SER A 372 -9.84 -27.91 7.53
CA SER A 372 -10.26 -27.75 6.14
C SER A 372 -9.31 -28.48 5.20
N TRP A 373 -8.00 -28.31 5.41
CA TRP A 373 -6.97 -29.04 4.69
C TRP A 373 -7.12 -30.56 4.84
N ALA A 374 -7.24 -31.04 6.08
CA ALA A 374 -7.43 -32.47 6.36
C ALA A 374 -8.69 -33.04 5.69
N THR A 375 -9.79 -32.30 5.74
CA THR A 375 -11.07 -32.73 5.19
C THR A 375 -11.03 -32.78 3.67
N ASP A 376 -10.38 -31.81 3.03
CA ASP A 376 -10.31 -31.74 1.56
C ASP A 376 -9.47 -32.87 0.96
N ILE A 377 -8.32 -33.18 1.58
CA ILE A 377 -7.50 -34.33 1.14
C ILE A 377 -8.22 -35.66 1.37
N GLU A 378 -8.88 -35.83 2.51
CA GLU A 378 -9.56 -37.07 2.88
C GLU A 378 -10.77 -37.35 1.97
N ASN A 379 -11.51 -36.30 1.61
CA ASN A 379 -12.66 -36.34 0.71
C ASN A 379 -12.29 -36.48 -0.77
N GLY A 380 -11.01 -36.66 -1.09
CA GLY A 380 -10.61 -37.08 -2.43
C GLY A 380 -10.39 -35.95 -3.43
N ARG A 381 -9.99 -34.73 -2.97
CA ARG A 381 -9.59 -33.62 -3.86
C ARG A 381 -8.67 -34.06 -5.01
N PHE A 382 -7.80 -35.03 -4.75
CA PHE A 382 -6.79 -35.50 -5.70
C PHE A 382 -7.17 -36.80 -6.45
N ASP A 383 -8.34 -37.40 -6.20
CA ASP A 383 -8.68 -38.77 -6.65
C ASP A 383 -8.61 -38.96 -8.17
N ASN A 384 -8.98 -37.93 -8.94
CA ASN A 384 -9.02 -38.00 -10.40
C ASN A 384 -7.99 -37.08 -11.07
N MET A 385 -7.10 -36.47 -10.29
CA MET A 385 -6.08 -35.57 -10.79
C MET A 385 -4.99 -36.35 -11.51
N LYS A 386 -4.53 -35.85 -12.65
CA LYS A 386 -3.42 -36.44 -13.39
C LYS A 386 -2.09 -35.83 -12.94
N PRO A 387 -0.96 -36.55 -13.10
CA PRO A 387 0.36 -36.03 -12.74
C PRO A 387 0.68 -34.67 -13.39
N GLU A 388 0.25 -34.44 -14.64
CA GLU A 388 0.46 -33.18 -15.36
C GLU A 388 -0.38 -32.00 -14.83
N GLU A 389 -1.41 -32.27 -14.03
CA GLU A 389 -2.28 -31.25 -13.41
C GLU A 389 -1.82 -30.91 -11.98
N PHE A 390 -0.96 -31.74 -11.38
CA PHE A 390 -0.51 -31.59 -10.01
C PHE A 390 0.66 -30.62 -9.93
N ASP A 391 0.37 -29.41 -9.44
CA ASP A 391 1.37 -28.43 -9.01
C ASP A 391 1.42 -28.45 -7.48
N ASP A 392 2.46 -29.08 -6.93
CA ASP A 392 2.53 -29.40 -5.51
C ASP A 392 2.58 -28.13 -4.63
N TRP A 393 3.25 -27.07 -5.09
CA TRP A 393 3.42 -25.83 -4.34
C TRP A 393 2.09 -25.16 -3.96
N PRO A 394 1.30 -24.63 -4.91
CA PRO A 394 0.05 -23.94 -4.61
C PRO A 394 -1.05 -24.89 -4.09
N MET A 395 -0.94 -26.20 -4.32
CA MET A 395 -1.96 -27.18 -3.92
C MET A 395 -1.73 -27.78 -2.55
N TYR A 396 -0.49 -27.90 -2.08
CA TYR A 396 -0.16 -28.61 -0.83
C TYR A 396 1.07 -28.05 -0.11
N THR A 397 2.21 -27.94 -0.79
CA THR A 397 3.52 -27.69 -0.17
C THR A 397 3.60 -26.33 0.52
N VAL A 398 2.89 -25.31 0.03
CA VAL A 398 2.80 -24.01 0.71
C VAL A 398 2.22 -24.14 2.13
N TYR A 399 1.24 -25.02 2.35
CA TYR A 399 0.64 -25.21 3.68
C TYR A 399 1.61 -25.88 4.65
N VAL A 400 2.45 -26.80 4.16
CA VAL A 400 3.56 -27.39 4.92
C VAL A 400 4.60 -26.32 5.25
N CYS A 401 4.95 -25.46 4.29
CA CYS A 401 5.88 -24.35 4.49
C CYS A 401 5.40 -23.41 5.60
N ASN A 402 4.11 -23.06 5.61
CA ASN A 402 3.52 -22.22 6.64
C ASN A 402 3.55 -22.89 8.01
N LEU A 403 3.18 -24.17 8.08
CA LEU A 403 3.27 -24.95 9.31
C LEU A 403 4.70 -24.97 9.87
N ALA A 404 5.67 -25.31 9.03
CA ALA A 404 7.10 -25.38 9.40
C ALA A 404 7.62 -24.03 9.91
N THR A 405 7.28 -22.95 9.21
CA THR A 405 7.66 -21.58 9.58
C THR A 405 7.04 -21.17 10.90
N ASN A 406 5.72 -21.33 11.04
CA ASN A 406 4.96 -20.88 12.21
C ASN A 406 5.37 -21.62 13.47
N SER A 407 5.52 -22.95 13.36
CA SER A 407 5.97 -23.79 14.47
C SER A 407 7.40 -23.53 14.93
N SER A 408 8.26 -23.01 14.04
CA SER A 408 9.69 -22.82 14.37
C SER A 408 10.09 -21.36 14.61
N CYS A 409 9.38 -20.38 14.04
CA CYS A 409 9.86 -18.99 13.95
C CYS A 409 9.04 -17.99 14.78
N CYS A 410 7.93 -18.41 15.39
CA CYS A 410 7.09 -17.51 16.19
C CYS A 410 7.72 -17.11 17.54
N HIS A 411 8.67 -17.90 18.04
CA HIS A 411 9.25 -17.75 19.39
C HIS A 411 9.89 -16.38 19.61
N SER A 412 10.65 -15.86 18.64
CA SER A 412 11.31 -14.54 18.77
C SER A 412 10.32 -13.41 19.06
N PHE A 413 9.16 -13.41 18.40
CA PHE A 413 8.12 -12.42 18.66
C PHE A 413 7.50 -12.60 20.04
N LEU A 414 7.16 -13.84 20.43
CA LEU A 414 6.55 -14.15 21.73
C LEU A 414 7.48 -13.81 22.90
N GLU A 415 8.77 -14.11 22.79
CA GLU A 415 9.80 -13.80 23.79
C GLU A 415 9.99 -12.29 23.95
N LYS A 416 10.07 -11.55 22.84
CA LYS A 416 10.13 -10.09 22.88
C LYS A 416 8.84 -9.50 23.46
N ALA A 417 7.67 -10.06 23.12
CA ALA A 417 6.38 -9.63 23.67
C ALA A 417 6.35 -9.78 25.20
N GLN A 418 6.79 -10.93 25.73
CA GLN A 418 6.86 -11.22 27.15
C GLN A 418 7.93 -10.39 27.87
N THR A 419 9.08 -10.15 27.24
CA THR A 419 10.14 -9.29 27.78
C THR A 419 9.65 -7.85 27.95
N LEU A 420 8.93 -7.33 26.95
CA LEU A 420 8.35 -5.99 26.99
C LEU A 420 7.09 -5.91 27.85
N ASN A 421 6.37 -7.02 28.03
CA ASN A 421 5.15 -7.12 28.82
C ASN A 421 5.21 -8.32 29.78
N PRO A 422 5.89 -8.20 30.94
CA PRO A 422 6.16 -9.34 31.84
C PRO A 422 4.91 -10.02 32.45
N LYS A 423 3.72 -9.44 32.27
CA LYS A 423 2.43 -10.03 32.66
C LYS A 423 1.95 -11.11 31.70
N LEU A 424 2.42 -11.11 30.45
CA LEU A 424 2.08 -12.10 29.43
C LEU A 424 2.83 -13.43 29.64
N LYS A 425 2.89 -13.94 30.88
CA LYS A 425 3.63 -15.17 31.22
C LYS A 425 3.03 -16.42 30.57
N TYR A 426 1.74 -16.40 30.26
CA TYR A 426 1.06 -17.48 29.55
C TYR A 426 1.61 -17.70 28.12
N LEU A 427 2.41 -16.77 27.58
CA LEU A 427 3.08 -16.96 26.29
C LEU A 427 4.07 -18.13 26.31
N ASP A 428 4.59 -18.52 27.48
CA ASP A 428 5.42 -19.72 27.61
C ASP A 428 4.64 -21.01 27.27
N GLU A 429 3.35 -21.07 27.64
CA GLU A 429 2.48 -22.20 27.28
C GLU A 429 2.19 -22.20 25.77
N ILE A 430 1.97 -21.03 25.18
CA ILE A 430 1.77 -20.90 23.73
C ILE A 430 3.01 -21.32 22.96
N ARG A 431 4.22 -20.90 23.39
CA ARG A 431 5.49 -21.33 22.80
C ARG A 431 5.61 -22.85 22.82
N GLY A 432 5.29 -23.49 23.95
CA GLY A 432 5.30 -24.95 24.06
C GLY A 432 4.32 -25.66 23.11
N LEU A 433 3.19 -25.03 22.75
CA LEU A 433 2.27 -25.57 21.75
C LEU A 433 2.81 -25.45 20.32
N TYR A 434 3.52 -24.38 19.99
CA TYR A 434 4.23 -24.28 18.71
C TYR A 434 5.42 -25.26 18.62
N ASP A 435 6.18 -25.46 19.70
CA ASP A 435 7.21 -26.51 19.79
C ASP A 435 6.60 -27.90 19.57
N LYS A 436 5.44 -28.17 20.18
CA LYS A 436 4.71 -29.42 19.95
C LYS A 436 4.32 -29.58 18.48
N MET A 437 3.85 -28.52 17.83
CA MET A 437 3.57 -28.57 16.39
C MET A 437 4.84 -28.84 15.58
N LYS A 438 5.99 -28.27 15.95
CA LYS A 438 7.26 -28.59 15.30
C LYS A 438 7.59 -30.09 15.42
N HIS A 439 7.42 -30.67 16.61
CA HIS A 439 7.61 -32.11 16.80
C HIS A 439 6.66 -32.96 15.94
N LEU A 440 5.39 -32.59 15.86
CA LEU A 440 4.40 -33.27 15.00
C LEU A 440 4.74 -33.15 13.51
N TRP A 441 5.45 -32.09 13.10
CA TRP A 441 5.86 -31.88 11.72
C TRP A 441 7.05 -32.76 11.32
N ASN A 442 8.15 -32.76 12.09
CA ASN A 442 9.39 -33.45 11.66
C ASN A 442 10.30 -34.02 12.79
N GLU A 443 9.84 -34.13 14.04
CA GLU A 443 10.66 -34.65 15.15
C GLU A 443 9.94 -35.72 15.99
N GLN A 444 9.08 -36.54 15.37
CA GLN A 444 8.32 -37.62 16.03
C GLN A 444 8.73 -39.01 15.54
N ASP A 445 10.04 -39.24 15.36
CA ASP A 445 10.67 -40.57 15.17
C ASP A 445 9.93 -41.53 14.22
N GLY A 446 9.44 -41.04 13.08
CA GLY A 446 8.77 -41.87 12.07
C GLY A 446 7.25 -41.78 12.05
N GLU A 447 6.64 -41.05 13.00
CA GLU A 447 5.20 -40.79 13.07
C GLU A 447 4.82 -39.34 12.73
N ASP A 448 5.82 -38.47 12.53
CA ASP A 448 5.65 -37.08 12.14
C ASP A 448 5.17 -36.92 10.69
N LEU A 449 4.70 -35.71 10.36
CA LEU A 449 4.12 -35.41 9.05
C LEU A 449 5.09 -35.69 7.89
N GLU A 450 6.38 -35.37 8.04
CA GLU A 450 7.41 -35.69 7.02
C GLU A 450 7.54 -37.21 6.84
N ALA A 451 7.70 -37.96 7.93
CA ALA A 451 7.93 -39.40 7.89
C ALA A 451 6.76 -40.20 7.31
N ILE A 452 5.51 -39.78 7.57
CA ILE A 452 4.32 -40.43 7.00
C ILE A 452 4.06 -40.04 5.53
N GLY A 453 4.93 -39.21 4.94
CA GLY A 453 4.85 -38.78 3.54
C GLY A 453 3.86 -37.65 3.31
N GLY A 454 3.53 -36.86 4.34
CA GLY A 454 2.65 -35.69 4.29
C GLY A 454 3.39 -34.35 4.32
N GLY A 455 4.72 -34.36 4.31
CA GLY A 455 5.56 -33.16 4.38
C GLY A 455 5.97 -32.58 3.02
N PHE A 456 7.17 -31.99 2.94
CA PHE A 456 7.64 -31.30 1.73
C PHE A 456 7.79 -32.19 0.49
N ASN A 457 8.06 -33.49 0.67
CA ASN A 457 8.22 -34.46 -0.42
C ASN A 457 6.92 -35.20 -0.77
N ILE A 458 5.76 -34.53 -0.62
CA ILE A 458 4.45 -35.10 -0.94
C ILE A 458 4.40 -35.55 -2.40
N THR A 459 3.69 -36.65 -2.65
CA THR A 459 3.42 -37.12 -4.02
C THR A 459 1.92 -37.23 -4.27
N LEU A 460 1.51 -37.03 -5.52
CA LEU A 460 0.13 -37.28 -5.94
C LEU A 460 -0.33 -38.71 -5.59
N GLU A 461 0.57 -39.70 -5.75
CA GLU A 461 0.28 -41.09 -5.37
C GLU A 461 -0.07 -41.23 -3.88
N ALA A 462 0.64 -40.51 -3.00
CA ALA A 462 0.34 -40.52 -1.57
C ALA A 462 -1.04 -39.91 -1.28
N LEU A 463 -1.40 -38.82 -1.96
CA LEU A 463 -2.70 -38.15 -1.82
C LEU A 463 -3.87 -38.93 -2.43
N GLN A 464 -3.62 -39.75 -3.45
CA GLN A 464 -4.62 -40.64 -4.05
C GLN A 464 -4.79 -41.95 -3.27
N ASN A 465 -3.76 -42.39 -2.55
CA ASN A 465 -3.85 -43.58 -1.72
C ASN A 465 -4.66 -43.29 -0.45
N LYS A 466 -5.87 -43.87 -0.37
CA LYS A 466 -6.81 -43.67 0.74
C LYS A 466 -6.18 -43.91 2.13
N VAL A 467 -5.39 -44.98 2.30
CA VAL A 467 -4.77 -45.30 3.59
C VAL A 467 -3.69 -44.27 3.96
N LYS A 468 -2.89 -43.83 3.00
CA LYS A 468 -1.85 -42.81 3.24
C LYS A 468 -2.48 -41.46 3.58
N ARG A 469 -3.44 -41.00 2.77
CA ARG A 469 -4.09 -39.69 3.00
C ARG A 469 -4.90 -39.64 4.29
N GLU A 470 -5.54 -40.74 4.72
CA GLU A 470 -6.23 -40.82 6.02
C GLU A 470 -5.25 -40.59 7.18
N LYS A 471 -4.03 -41.13 7.10
CA LYS A 471 -2.97 -40.88 8.10
C LYS A 471 -2.52 -39.42 8.10
N ILE A 472 -2.31 -38.84 6.92
CA ILE A 472 -1.94 -37.43 6.78
C ILE A 472 -3.05 -36.55 7.38
N ALA A 473 -4.32 -36.78 7.01
CA ALA A 473 -5.46 -36.03 7.52
C ALA A 473 -5.62 -36.16 9.05
N ALA A 474 -5.37 -37.34 9.62
CA ALA A 474 -5.35 -37.52 11.07
C ALA A 474 -4.26 -36.66 11.74
N LYS A 475 -3.03 -36.67 11.20
CA LYS A 475 -1.94 -35.83 11.71
C LYS A 475 -2.25 -34.34 11.60
N LEU A 476 -2.85 -33.90 10.48
CA LEU A 476 -3.34 -32.52 10.30
C LEU A 476 -4.32 -32.08 11.40
N ARG A 477 -5.21 -32.98 11.85
CA ARG A 477 -6.14 -32.70 12.95
C ARG A 477 -5.46 -32.60 14.32
N GLU A 478 -4.30 -33.22 14.53
CA GLU A 478 -3.50 -33.03 15.75
C GLU A 478 -2.94 -31.61 15.85
N PHE A 479 -2.48 -31.03 14.73
CA PHE A 479 -2.08 -29.62 14.68
C PHE A 479 -3.27 -28.69 14.96
N ALA A 480 -4.45 -29.01 14.43
CA ALA A 480 -5.67 -28.26 14.72
C ALA A 480 -5.97 -28.22 16.24
N GLY A 481 -5.79 -29.35 16.93
CA GLY A 481 -5.96 -29.43 18.39
C GLY A 481 -4.93 -28.60 19.16
N CYS A 482 -3.68 -28.50 18.68
CA CYS A 482 -2.70 -27.59 19.28
C CYS A 482 -3.11 -26.13 19.10
N MET A 483 -3.61 -25.77 17.91
CA MET A 483 -4.06 -24.41 17.62
C MET A 483 -5.33 -24.03 18.39
N ASP A 484 -6.25 -24.97 18.65
CA ASP A 484 -7.39 -24.73 19.54
C ASP A 484 -6.93 -24.33 20.94
N GLN A 485 -5.93 -25.03 21.48
CA GLN A 485 -5.37 -24.72 22.80
C GLN A 485 -4.69 -23.36 22.82
N VAL A 486 -3.97 -22.99 21.75
CA VAL A 486 -3.39 -21.64 21.60
C VAL A 486 -4.50 -20.58 21.68
N ILE A 487 -5.59 -20.77 20.93
CA ILE A 487 -6.72 -19.84 20.91
C ILE A 487 -7.40 -19.78 22.29
N GLU A 488 -7.62 -20.91 22.95
CA GLU A 488 -8.23 -20.99 24.28
C GLU A 488 -7.40 -20.22 25.33
N ILE A 489 -6.07 -20.44 25.36
CA ILE A 489 -5.17 -19.75 26.28
C ILE A 489 -5.22 -18.24 26.04
N LEU A 490 -5.11 -17.80 24.79
CA LEU A 490 -5.19 -16.38 24.45
C LEU A 490 -6.54 -15.77 24.85
N GLN A 491 -7.65 -16.44 24.57
CA GLN A 491 -9.00 -15.94 24.91
C GLN A 491 -9.21 -15.83 26.41
N LYS A 492 -8.80 -16.85 27.18
CA LYS A 492 -8.93 -16.86 28.63
C LYS A 492 -8.17 -15.69 29.28
N ASN A 493 -6.95 -15.43 28.80
CA ASN A 493 -6.10 -14.38 29.36
C ASN A 493 -6.41 -12.98 28.81
N ASN A 494 -7.16 -12.85 27.72
CA ASN A 494 -7.65 -11.56 27.21
C ASN A 494 -8.80 -10.96 28.03
N VAL A 495 -9.47 -11.73 28.88
CA VAL A 495 -10.61 -11.28 29.72
C VAL A 495 -10.15 -10.80 31.10
N GLU A 496 -8.91 -11.12 31.49
CA GLU A 496 -8.34 -10.81 32.81
C GLU A 496 -7.46 -9.53 32.85
N GLU A 497 -7.35 -8.79 31.73
CA GLU A 497 -6.71 -7.46 31.63
C GLU A 497 -7.73 -6.36 31.31
#